data_AF-X0UNG2-F1
#
_entry.id   AF-X0UNG2-F1
#
_cell.length_a   1.000
_cell.length_b   1.000
_cell.length_c   1.000
_cell.angle_alpha   90.00
_cell.angle_beta   90.00
_cell.angle_gamma   90.00
#
_symmetry.space_group_name_H-M   'P 1'
#
loop_
_entity.id
_entity.type
_entity.pdbx_description
1 polymer ?
#
loop_
_entity_poly.entity_id
_entity_poly.type
_entity_poly.pdbx_seq_one_letter_code
_entity_poly.pdbx_strand_id
1 'polypeptide(L)'
;IRPLMEERGIIVDRVELHPGMHDRRTVSTPDWTQLNQHGVNNVRDVFLPVGNEIMEATTCRRSRWYEYLNLRPIFEKYFEEDPEFLHTAAPKPRLTDESYNNNYYYYFENVWTDKEKRKHLHDWNFQLSEKEPLWDAADAGRFGKDIFWQCSTVTNKKGMDWVKRYFGSKGIRIHEVLFDNNYQPWHIDVDMLPVRPGLVIYNPEWYPLTENFKKLMKMNDWELIPAAKPTHVYKNKVYLIAEYGRKSWISMNTLSLGPNTICV
;
A
#
# COMPACT_ATOMS: atom_id res chain seq x y z
N ILE A 1 -15.20 4.87 14.43
CA ILE A 1 -15.63 4.55 13.05
C ILE A 1 -16.61 3.39 12.97
N ARG A 2 -16.40 2.25 13.65
CA ARG A 2 -17.29 1.06 13.57
C ARG A 2 -18.80 1.37 13.74
N PRO A 3 -19.27 2.01 14.84
CA PRO A 3 -20.71 2.25 15.01
C PRO A 3 -21.32 3.05 13.84
N LEU A 4 -20.59 4.06 13.35
CA LEU A 4 -21.01 4.86 12.19
C LEU A 4 -21.16 4.02 10.90
N MET A 5 -20.34 2.98 10.73
CA MET A 5 -20.43 2.08 9.58
C MET A 5 -21.61 1.12 9.73
N GLU A 6 -21.80 0.55 10.93
CA GLU A 6 -22.91 -0.35 11.24
C GLU A 6 -24.27 0.36 11.13
N GLU A 7 -24.38 1.63 11.57
CA GLU A 7 -25.56 2.48 11.37
C GLU A 7 -25.93 2.67 9.88
N ARG A 8 -24.96 2.53 8.98
CA ARG A 8 -25.14 2.58 7.52
C ARG A 8 -25.39 1.20 6.90
N GLY A 9 -25.56 0.16 7.70
CA GLY A 9 -25.79 -1.20 7.24
C GLY A 9 -24.55 -1.92 6.71
N ILE A 10 -23.34 -1.39 6.99
CA ILE A 10 -22.08 -2.02 6.60
C ILE A 10 -21.69 -3.05 7.67
N ILE A 11 -21.43 -4.28 7.23
CA ILE A 11 -20.87 -5.33 8.08
C ILE A 11 -19.41 -5.01 8.37
N VAL A 12 -19.02 -4.99 9.64
CA VAL A 12 -17.66 -4.66 10.08
C VAL A 12 -17.05 -5.83 10.84
N ASP A 13 -16.20 -6.59 10.16
CA ASP A 13 -15.32 -7.55 10.80
C ASP A 13 -14.08 -6.87 11.38
N ARG A 14 -13.53 -7.44 12.46
CA ARG A 14 -12.37 -6.89 13.17
C ARG A 14 -11.29 -7.96 13.27
N VAL A 15 -10.05 -7.56 13.00
CA VAL A 15 -8.86 -8.39 13.20
C VAL A 15 -8.96 -9.18 14.51
N GLU A 16 -8.78 -10.49 14.41
CA GLU A 16 -8.53 -11.33 15.56
C GLU A 16 -7.03 -11.28 15.82
N LEU A 17 -6.65 -10.52 16.85
CA LEU A 17 -5.24 -10.34 17.17
C LEU A 17 -4.62 -11.70 17.47
N HIS A 18 -3.64 -12.09 16.67
CA HIS A 18 -2.91 -13.31 16.92
C HIS A 18 -2.17 -13.16 18.26
N PRO A 19 -2.17 -14.18 19.16
CA PRO A 19 -1.49 -14.11 20.47
C PRO A 19 -0.04 -13.59 20.39
N GLY A 20 0.67 -13.95 19.32
CA GLY A 20 2.03 -13.48 19.06
C GLY A 20 2.19 -11.97 18.80
N MET A 21 1.10 -11.24 18.58
CA MET A 21 1.12 -9.78 18.36
C MET A 21 0.81 -8.98 19.63
N HIS A 22 0.43 -9.64 20.73
CA HIS A 22 0.07 -8.98 21.99
C HIS A 22 1.27 -8.57 22.83
N ASP A 23 2.39 -9.27 22.69
CA ASP A 23 3.63 -8.98 23.37
C ASP A 23 4.69 -8.47 22.40
N ARG A 24 5.67 -7.74 22.92
CA ARG A 24 6.88 -7.33 22.19
C ARG A 24 7.82 -8.51 22.01
N ARG A 25 7.28 -9.62 21.49
CA ARG A 25 8.05 -10.84 21.31
C ARG A 25 8.94 -10.71 20.08
N THR A 26 10.11 -11.30 20.21
CA THR A 26 10.99 -11.53 19.07
C THR A 26 10.40 -12.64 18.20
N VAL A 27 10.48 -12.43 16.89
CA VAL A 27 10.15 -13.42 15.86
C VAL A 27 11.33 -13.60 14.94
N SER A 28 11.38 -14.73 14.24
CA SER A 28 12.50 -15.07 13.38
C SER A 28 12.09 -16.04 12.29
N THR A 29 12.81 -15.99 11.18
CA THR A 29 12.87 -17.04 10.17
C THR A 29 14.26 -17.69 10.23
N PRO A 30 14.57 -18.71 9.41
CA PRO A 30 15.95 -19.19 9.29
C PRO A 30 16.96 -18.12 8.85
N ASP A 31 16.50 -17.00 8.27
CA ASP A 31 17.35 -16.00 7.62
C ASP A 31 17.56 -14.74 8.46
N TRP A 32 16.66 -14.45 9.41
CA TRP A 32 16.74 -13.21 10.20
C TRP A 32 15.94 -13.32 11.49
N THR A 33 16.29 -12.44 12.43
CA THR A 33 15.58 -12.21 13.69
C THR A 33 15.07 -10.78 13.74
N GLN A 34 13.83 -10.61 14.18
CA GLN A 34 13.16 -9.33 14.33
C GLN A 34 12.65 -9.17 15.76
N LEU A 35 13.12 -8.12 16.44
CA LEU A 35 12.89 -7.93 17.87
C LEU A 35 11.43 -7.62 18.21
N ASN A 36 10.72 -6.93 17.32
CA ASN A 36 9.33 -6.55 17.49
C ASN A 36 8.57 -6.60 16.16
N GLN A 37 7.32 -7.04 16.22
CA GLN A 37 6.41 -7.04 15.08
C GLN A 37 5.76 -5.66 14.89
N HIS A 38 5.25 -5.39 13.69
CA HIS A 38 4.75 -4.07 13.34
C HIS A 38 3.46 -3.70 14.08
N GLY A 39 2.34 -4.31 13.73
CA GLY A 39 1.04 -4.00 14.29
C GLY A 39 -0.07 -4.54 13.42
N VAL A 40 -1.31 -4.13 13.71
CA VAL A 40 -2.53 -4.67 13.10
C VAL A 40 -3.44 -3.58 12.53
N ASN A 41 -2.93 -2.36 12.48
CA ASN A 41 -3.75 -1.17 12.24
C ASN A 41 -4.10 -1.00 10.76
N ASN A 42 -3.23 -1.48 9.86
CA ASN A 42 -3.29 -1.15 8.44
C ASN A 42 -3.46 -2.42 7.60
N VAL A 43 -4.64 -3.05 7.70
CA VAL A 43 -4.98 -4.25 6.90
C VAL A 43 -4.87 -4.02 5.39
N ARG A 44 -5.00 -2.77 4.94
CA ARG A 44 -4.88 -2.33 3.54
C ARG A 44 -3.50 -2.65 2.95
N ASP A 45 -2.47 -2.66 3.78
CA ASP A 45 -1.09 -2.83 3.33
C ASP A 45 -0.76 -4.30 3.05
N VAL A 46 -1.47 -5.21 3.70
CA VAL A 46 -1.17 -6.65 3.69
C VAL A 46 -2.10 -7.43 2.77
N PHE A 47 -3.32 -6.93 2.51
CA PHE A 47 -4.33 -7.66 1.76
C PHE A 47 -4.96 -6.83 0.64
N LEU A 48 -4.98 -7.40 -0.56
CA LEU A 48 -5.59 -6.78 -1.75
C LEU A 48 -6.82 -7.60 -2.20
N PRO A 49 -8.04 -7.11 -1.96
CA PRO A 49 -9.24 -7.73 -2.51
C PRO A 49 -9.44 -7.38 -4.00
N VAL A 50 -9.58 -8.40 -4.86
CA VAL A 50 -9.84 -8.28 -6.30
C VAL A 50 -10.90 -9.32 -6.72
N GLY A 51 -12.12 -8.87 -7.03
CA GLY A 51 -13.23 -9.77 -7.30
C GLY A 51 -13.61 -10.57 -6.05
N ASN A 52 -13.73 -11.90 -6.20
CA ASN A 52 -13.96 -12.88 -5.14
C ASN A 52 -12.66 -13.34 -4.44
N GLU A 53 -11.51 -12.75 -4.78
CA GLU A 53 -10.21 -13.13 -4.24
C GLU A 53 -9.65 -12.10 -3.26
N ILE A 54 -9.09 -12.58 -2.15
CA ILE A 54 -8.17 -11.81 -1.31
C ILE A 54 -6.75 -12.32 -1.54
N MET A 55 -5.89 -11.42 -2.02
CA MET A 55 -4.47 -11.67 -2.22
C MET A 55 -3.67 -11.15 -1.02
N GLU A 56 -2.89 -12.02 -0.38
CA GLU A 56 -1.87 -11.60 0.58
C GLU A 56 -0.65 -11.02 -0.14
N ALA A 57 -0.30 -9.78 0.22
CA ALA A 57 0.93 -9.16 -0.22
C ALA A 57 2.15 -9.90 0.31
N THR A 58 3.25 -9.79 -0.43
CA THR A 58 4.56 -10.27 0.03
C THR A 58 5.01 -9.50 1.26
N THR A 59 4.72 -8.19 1.28
CA THR A 59 5.29 -7.18 2.17
C THR A 59 6.82 -7.13 2.07
N CYS A 60 7.42 -6.01 2.43
CA CYS A 60 8.87 -5.83 2.29
C CYS A 60 9.63 -5.65 3.60
N ARG A 61 8.92 -5.60 4.73
CA ARG A 61 9.49 -5.35 6.06
C ARG A 61 9.45 -6.61 6.91
N ARG A 62 10.60 -7.01 7.47
CA ARG A 62 10.71 -8.15 8.42
C ARG A 62 9.71 -8.05 9.59
N SER A 63 9.41 -6.84 10.06
CA SER A 63 8.42 -6.58 11.12
C SER A 63 6.97 -6.94 10.75
N ARG A 64 6.64 -7.04 9.46
CA ARG A 64 5.29 -7.34 8.96
C ARG A 64 5.11 -8.79 8.52
N TRP A 65 6.16 -9.60 8.63
CA TRP A 65 6.21 -10.96 8.08
C TRP A 65 5.03 -11.86 8.49
N TYR A 66 4.60 -11.76 9.75
CA TYR A 66 3.47 -12.53 10.29
C TYR A 66 2.19 -11.70 10.45
N GLU A 67 2.14 -10.47 9.92
CA GLU A 67 0.96 -9.59 10.05
C GLU A 67 -0.30 -10.21 9.44
N TYR A 68 -0.12 -11.08 8.45
CA TYR A 68 -1.21 -11.82 7.80
C TYR A 68 -2.00 -12.73 8.76
N LEU A 69 -1.39 -13.16 9.87
CA LEU A 69 -2.06 -14.05 10.83
C LEU A 69 -3.28 -13.39 11.47
N ASN A 70 -3.32 -12.06 11.58
CA ASN A 70 -4.40 -11.34 12.29
C ASN A 70 -5.75 -11.36 11.57
N LEU A 71 -5.76 -11.64 10.26
CA LEU A 71 -6.99 -11.74 9.47
C LEU A 71 -7.28 -13.18 9.03
N ARG A 72 -6.39 -14.12 9.35
CA ARG A 72 -6.53 -15.52 8.94
C ARG A 72 -7.87 -16.14 9.42
N PRO A 73 -8.31 -15.96 10.69
CA PRO A 73 -9.58 -16.52 11.13
C PRO A 73 -10.80 -15.99 10.35
N ILE A 74 -10.76 -14.71 9.95
CA ILE A 74 -11.83 -14.11 9.14
C ILE A 74 -11.86 -14.73 7.75
N PHE A 75 -10.70 -14.93 7.12
CA PHE A 75 -10.65 -15.52 5.79
C PHE A 75 -10.97 -17.03 5.79
N GLU A 76 -10.66 -17.74 6.87
CA GLU A 76 -11.14 -19.11 7.07
C GLU A 76 -12.67 -19.16 7.14
N LYS A 77 -13.28 -18.24 7.89
CA LYS A 77 -14.74 -18.10 7.92
C LYS A 77 -15.31 -17.80 6.53
N TYR A 78 -14.75 -16.84 5.79
CA TYR A 78 -15.23 -16.51 4.44
C TYR A 78 -15.09 -17.68 3.47
N PHE A 79 -14.04 -18.48 3.60
CA PHE A 79 -13.85 -19.67 2.78
C PHE A 79 -14.93 -20.75 3.02
N GLU A 80 -15.38 -20.92 4.26
CA GLU A 80 -16.48 -21.84 4.58
C GLU A 80 -17.86 -21.29 4.16
N GLU A 81 -18.04 -19.97 4.23
CA GLU A 81 -19.33 -19.31 3.97
C GLU A 81 -19.60 -19.03 2.47
N ASP A 82 -18.55 -18.82 1.68
CA ASP A 82 -18.65 -18.46 0.26
C ASP A 82 -17.86 -19.46 -0.63
N PRO A 83 -18.55 -20.31 -1.41
CA PRO A 83 -17.89 -21.30 -2.26
C PRO A 83 -17.09 -20.69 -3.42
N GLU A 84 -17.28 -19.40 -3.72
CA GLU A 84 -16.48 -18.69 -4.71
C GLU A 84 -15.27 -17.97 -4.08
N PHE A 85 -15.17 -17.89 -2.75
CA PHE A 85 -14.09 -17.14 -2.10
C PHE A 85 -12.72 -17.78 -2.37
N LEU A 86 -11.78 -16.96 -2.83
CA LEU A 86 -10.39 -17.34 -3.04
C LEU A 86 -9.48 -16.62 -2.06
N HIS A 87 -8.68 -17.40 -1.32
CA HIS A 87 -7.60 -16.88 -0.51
C HIS A 87 -6.26 -17.29 -1.09
N THR A 88 -5.55 -16.34 -1.69
CA THR A 88 -4.24 -16.57 -2.31
C THR A 88 -3.16 -15.80 -1.58
N ALA A 89 -1.96 -16.37 -1.49
CA ALA A 89 -0.78 -15.65 -1.02
C ALA A 89 0.24 -15.50 -2.15
N ALA A 90 0.81 -14.30 -2.29
CA ALA A 90 1.98 -14.09 -3.11
C ALA A 90 3.20 -14.89 -2.57
N PRO A 91 4.25 -15.12 -3.37
CA PRO A 91 5.45 -15.82 -2.92
C PRO A 91 6.01 -15.17 -1.66
N LYS A 92 5.93 -15.85 -0.52
CA LYS A 92 6.40 -15.33 0.76
C LYS A 92 7.92 -15.05 0.66
N PRO A 93 8.37 -13.78 0.75
CA PRO A 93 9.77 -13.44 0.48
C PRO A 93 10.71 -13.84 1.62
N ARG A 94 11.93 -14.26 1.33
CA ARG A 94 12.88 -14.62 2.41
C ARG A 94 13.31 -13.42 3.24
N LEU A 95 13.32 -12.22 2.64
CA LEU A 95 13.76 -10.97 3.27
C LEU A 95 15.18 -11.08 3.86
N THR A 96 16.08 -11.81 3.17
CA THR A 96 17.51 -11.83 3.45
C THR A 96 18.12 -10.43 3.29
N ASP A 97 19.37 -10.23 3.71
CA ASP A 97 20.05 -8.94 3.47
C ASP A 97 20.15 -8.61 1.97
N GLU A 98 20.20 -9.63 1.10
CA GLU A 98 20.19 -9.43 -0.36
C GLU A 98 18.89 -8.81 -0.89
N SER A 99 17.79 -8.84 -0.11
CA SER A 99 16.51 -8.23 -0.49
C SER A 99 16.52 -6.70 -0.36
N TYR A 100 17.60 -6.15 0.23
CA TYR A 100 17.76 -4.73 0.49
C TYR A 100 19.07 -4.19 -0.10
N ASN A 101 19.04 -2.93 -0.54
CA ASN A 101 20.24 -2.21 -0.95
C ASN A 101 20.99 -1.75 0.30
N ASN A 102 22.18 -2.31 0.51
CA ASN A 102 23.01 -2.01 1.69
C ASN A 102 23.24 -0.50 1.85
N ASN A 103 23.09 -0.02 3.08
CA ASN A 103 23.29 1.39 3.48
C ASN A 103 22.40 2.42 2.76
N TYR A 104 21.30 2.02 2.10
CA TYR A 104 20.41 2.94 1.39
C TYR A 104 20.04 4.18 2.22
N TYR A 105 19.54 3.99 3.45
CA TYR A 105 19.11 5.10 4.29
C TYR A 105 20.27 5.97 4.77
N TYR A 106 21.45 5.40 5.02
CA TYR A 106 22.64 6.18 5.33
C TYR A 106 22.99 7.13 4.17
N TYR A 107 23.00 6.62 2.93
CA TYR A 107 23.25 7.46 1.75
C TYR A 107 22.16 8.50 1.55
N PHE A 108 20.89 8.11 1.67
CA PHE A 108 19.76 9.01 1.55
C PHE A 108 19.83 10.17 2.56
N GLU A 109 20.14 9.88 3.82
CA GLU A 109 20.12 10.91 4.87
C GLU A 109 21.38 11.77 4.88
N ASN A 110 22.56 11.21 4.57
CA ASN A 110 23.83 11.85 4.86
C ASN A 110 24.71 12.14 3.63
N VAL A 111 24.43 11.55 2.47
CA VAL A 111 25.35 11.60 1.31
C VAL A 111 24.69 12.19 0.07
N TRP A 112 23.52 11.69 -0.33
CA TRP A 112 22.87 12.09 -1.57
C TRP A 112 22.34 13.52 -1.50
N THR A 113 22.66 14.28 -2.54
CA THR A 113 22.04 15.56 -2.86
C THR A 113 20.57 15.38 -3.25
N ASP A 114 19.79 16.45 -3.20
CA ASP A 114 18.39 16.44 -3.67
C ASP A 114 18.25 16.01 -5.14
N LYS A 115 19.25 16.35 -5.98
CA LYS A 115 19.30 15.93 -7.37
C LYS A 115 19.45 14.41 -7.49
N GLU A 116 20.33 13.81 -6.69
CA GLU A 116 20.53 12.35 -6.67
C GLU A 116 19.29 11.65 -6.11
N LYS A 117 18.71 12.13 -5.01
CA LYS A 117 17.45 11.61 -4.45
C LYS A 117 16.32 11.62 -5.48
N ARG A 118 16.17 12.72 -6.20
CA ARG A 118 15.16 12.84 -7.26
C ARG A 118 15.44 11.91 -8.44
N LYS A 119 16.70 11.72 -8.81
CA LYS A 119 17.08 10.70 -9.80
C LYS A 119 16.71 9.29 -9.33
N HIS A 120 16.99 8.94 -8.08
CA HIS A 120 16.60 7.66 -7.49
C HIS A 120 15.07 7.45 -7.49
N LEU A 121 14.31 8.49 -7.15
CA LEU A 121 12.85 8.52 -7.27
C LEU A 121 12.40 8.24 -8.72
N HIS A 122 12.92 9.01 -9.68
CA HIS A 122 12.53 8.92 -11.09
C HIS A 122 12.92 7.59 -11.75
N ASP A 123 14.01 6.97 -11.31
CA ASP A 123 14.46 5.67 -11.79
C ASP A 123 13.80 4.49 -11.06
N TRP A 124 12.97 4.75 -10.03
CA TRP A 124 12.40 3.74 -9.14
C TRP A 124 13.49 2.85 -8.51
N ASN A 125 14.47 3.49 -7.88
CA ASN A 125 15.61 2.83 -7.26
C ASN A 125 15.70 3.21 -5.78
N PHE A 126 15.06 2.41 -4.92
CA PHE A 126 14.93 2.66 -3.47
C PHE A 126 15.74 1.65 -2.63
N GLN A 127 15.27 1.34 -1.41
CA GLN A 127 15.93 0.44 -0.48
C GLN A 127 15.74 -1.05 -0.81
N LEU A 128 14.78 -1.41 -1.65
CA LEU A 128 14.57 -2.80 -2.06
C LEU A 128 15.48 -3.12 -3.25
N SER A 129 16.11 -4.29 -3.20
CA SER A 129 16.81 -4.85 -4.35
C SER A 129 15.82 -5.58 -5.27
N GLU A 130 16.31 -6.04 -6.41
CA GLU A 130 15.56 -6.94 -7.29
C GLU A 130 15.89 -8.41 -7.02
N LYS A 131 16.18 -8.82 -5.77
CA LYS A 131 16.46 -10.23 -5.46
C LYS A 131 15.21 -11.10 -5.64
N GLU A 132 14.09 -10.67 -5.09
CA GLU A 132 12.81 -11.38 -5.05
C GLU A 132 11.63 -10.40 -5.23
N PRO A 133 10.42 -10.87 -5.58
CA PRO A 133 9.25 -10.00 -5.69
C PRO A 133 8.84 -9.43 -4.33
N LEU A 134 8.76 -8.11 -4.21
CA LEU A 134 8.38 -7.41 -2.98
C LEU A 134 7.37 -6.30 -3.31
N TRP A 135 6.29 -6.23 -2.53
CA TRP A 135 5.20 -5.27 -2.69
C TRP A 135 4.27 -5.24 -1.47
N ASP A 136 3.74 -4.06 -1.15
CA ASP A 136 2.62 -3.87 -0.22
C ASP A 136 1.33 -3.63 -1.03
N ALA A 137 0.19 -4.15 -0.54
CA ALA A 137 -1.11 -4.03 -1.21
C ALA A 137 -1.62 -2.57 -1.28
N ALA A 138 -1.19 -1.71 -0.37
CA ALA A 138 -1.61 -0.31 -0.30
C ALA A 138 -0.99 0.58 -1.40
N ASP A 139 -0.06 0.06 -2.20
CA ASP A 139 0.35 0.73 -3.44
C ASP A 139 -0.71 0.62 -4.56
N ALA A 140 -1.76 -0.19 -4.39
CA ALA A 140 -2.77 -0.46 -5.40
C ALA A 140 -4.04 0.42 -5.24
N GLY A 141 -4.33 1.23 -6.26
CA GLY A 141 -5.61 1.90 -6.47
C GLY A 141 -6.47 1.12 -7.46
N ARG A 142 -7.64 0.62 -7.03
CA ARG A 142 -8.49 -0.29 -7.83
C ARG A 142 -9.56 0.47 -8.60
N PHE A 143 -9.63 0.23 -9.92
CA PHE A 143 -10.53 0.87 -10.89
C PHE A 143 -11.34 -0.20 -11.66
N GLY A 144 -11.71 -1.30 -10.98
CA GLY A 144 -12.38 -2.45 -11.59
C GLY A 144 -11.38 -3.40 -12.26
N LYS A 145 -11.44 -3.54 -13.60
CA LYS A 145 -10.50 -4.38 -14.36
C LYS A 145 -9.11 -3.76 -14.53
N ASP A 146 -8.93 -2.54 -14.06
CA ASP A 146 -7.67 -1.82 -14.06
C ASP A 146 -7.28 -1.51 -12.61
N ILE A 147 -6.00 -1.71 -12.29
CA ILE A 147 -5.43 -1.34 -11.00
C ILE A 147 -4.22 -0.47 -11.29
N PHE A 148 -4.24 0.76 -10.79
CA PHE A 148 -3.07 1.63 -10.82
C PHE A 148 -2.22 1.33 -9.60
N TRP A 149 -0.92 1.17 -9.81
CA TRP A 149 -0.02 0.65 -8.78
C TRP A 149 1.20 1.54 -8.66
N GLN A 150 1.46 2.04 -7.46
CA GLN A 150 2.53 2.98 -7.22
C GLN A 150 3.91 2.33 -7.36
N CYS A 151 4.80 3.00 -8.10
CA CYS A 151 6.23 2.74 -8.08
C CYS A 151 6.80 3.32 -6.78
N SER A 152 6.94 2.49 -5.74
CA SER A 152 7.18 2.95 -4.37
C SER A 152 8.44 2.37 -3.75
N THR A 153 8.75 2.84 -2.54
CA THR A 153 9.76 2.24 -1.67
C THR A 153 9.38 0.82 -1.21
N VAL A 154 8.12 0.42 -1.26
CA VAL A 154 7.64 -0.87 -0.78
C VAL A 154 7.25 -1.85 -1.89
N THR A 155 7.24 -1.42 -3.15
CA THR A 155 7.07 -2.27 -4.34
C THR A 155 8.30 -2.19 -5.23
N ASN A 156 8.97 -3.29 -5.52
CA ASN A 156 10.10 -3.34 -6.47
C ASN A 156 9.67 -3.78 -7.88
N LYS A 157 10.57 -3.73 -8.87
CA LYS A 157 10.22 -4.02 -10.28
C LYS A 157 9.84 -5.49 -10.47
N LYS A 158 10.49 -6.43 -9.77
CA LYS A 158 10.10 -7.85 -9.74
C LYS A 158 8.72 -8.06 -9.10
N GLY A 159 8.39 -7.31 -8.05
CA GLY A 159 7.07 -7.29 -7.42
C GLY A 159 6.01 -6.84 -8.40
N MET A 160 6.27 -5.74 -9.10
CA MET A 160 5.41 -5.23 -10.17
C MET A 160 5.22 -6.21 -11.33
N ASP A 161 6.30 -6.84 -11.79
CA ASP A 161 6.23 -7.88 -12.82
C ASP A 161 5.40 -9.09 -12.35
N TRP A 162 5.58 -9.52 -11.10
CA TRP A 162 4.78 -10.61 -10.53
C TRP A 162 3.29 -10.27 -10.48
N VAL A 163 2.91 -9.09 -9.95
CA VAL A 163 1.49 -8.69 -9.89
C VAL A 163 0.89 -8.52 -11.29
N LYS A 164 1.64 -7.98 -12.25
CA LYS A 164 1.22 -7.89 -13.66
C LYS A 164 0.93 -9.26 -14.26
N ARG A 165 1.80 -10.24 -14.04
CA ARG A 165 1.61 -11.62 -14.56
C ARG A 165 0.43 -12.31 -13.89
N TYR A 166 0.37 -12.26 -12.56
CA TYR A 166 -0.69 -12.93 -11.79
C TYR A 166 -2.07 -12.36 -12.15
N PHE A 167 -2.28 -11.05 -11.96
CA PHE A 167 -3.55 -10.42 -12.24
C PHE A 167 -3.87 -10.37 -13.74
N GLY A 168 -2.85 -10.24 -14.59
CA GLY A 168 -2.99 -10.32 -16.05
C GLY A 168 -3.54 -11.67 -16.52
N SER A 169 -3.12 -12.77 -15.91
CA SER A 169 -3.67 -14.12 -16.18
C SER A 169 -5.16 -14.23 -15.84
N LYS A 170 -5.68 -13.33 -15.00
CA LYS A 170 -7.08 -13.21 -14.60
C LYS A 170 -7.84 -12.10 -15.34
N GLY A 171 -7.23 -11.50 -16.37
CA GLY A 171 -7.84 -10.43 -17.15
C GLY A 171 -7.89 -9.06 -16.45
N ILE A 172 -7.15 -8.89 -15.35
CA ILE A 172 -6.99 -7.64 -14.62
C ILE A 172 -5.68 -6.97 -15.06
N ARG A 173 -5.76 -5.69 -15.43
CA ARG A 173 -4.62 -4.91 -15.95
C ARG A 173 -3.99 -4.10 -14.83
N ILE A 174 -2.67 -4.24 -14.66
CA ILE A 174 -1.90 -3.44 -13.70
C ILE A 174 -1.16 -2.34 -14.46
N HIS A 175 -1.37 -1.09 -14.03
CA HIS A 175 -0.75 0.11 -14.60
C HIS A 175 0.16 0.74 -13.55
N GLU A 176 1.46 0.78 -13.81
CA GLU A 176 2.39 1.42 -12.89
C GLU A 176 2.24 2.95 -12.93
N VAL A 177 2.32 3.60 -11.77
CA VAL A 177 2.26 5.06 -11.64
C VAL A 177 3.38 5.52 -10.73
N LEU A 178 4.23 6.41 -11.25
CA LEU A 178 5.26 7.09 -10.48
C LEU A 178 4.80 8.52 -10.18
N PHE A 179 5.03 8.98 -8.96
CA PHE A 179 4.69 10.34 -8.51
C PHE A 179 5.97 11.12 -8.17
N ASP A 180 6.03 12.41 -8.50
CA ASP A 180 7.14 13.30 -8.10
C ASP A 180 6.92 13.82 -6.68
N ASN A 181 7.10 12.94 -5.68
CA ASN A 181 6.78 13.24 -4.28
C ASN A 181 8.02 13.56 -3.41
N ASN A 182 7.94 13.31 -2.11
CA ASN A 182 8.98 13.60 -1.10
C ASN A 182 10.20 12.64 -1.13
N TYR A 183 10.57 12.15 -2.31
CA TYR A 183 11.69 11.22 -2.57
C TYR A 183 11.51 9.78 -2.06
N GLN A 184 10.51 9.51 -1.22
CA GLN A 184 10.25 8.19 -0.64
C GLN A 184 8.76 7.84 -0.73
N PRO A 185 8.23 7.55 -1.94
CA PRO A 185 6.86 7.10 -2.13
C PRO A 185 6.52 5.92 -1.24
N TRP A 186 5.38 6.04 -0.55
CA TRP A 186 4.90 5.04 0.39
C TRP A 186 3.38 4.97 0.32
N HIS A 187 2.87 3.93 -0.36
CA HIS A 187 1.43 3.69 -0.58
C HIS A 187 0.76 4.78 -1.42
N ILE A 188 -0.24 4.39 -2.22
CA ILE A 188 -0.87 5.29 -3.20
C ILE A 188 -2.02 6.11 -2.59
N ASP A 189 -2.52 5.71 -1.42
CA ASP A 189 -3.75 6.20 -0.80
C ASP A 189 -3.66 7.60 -0.20
N VAL A 190 -2.49 8.24 -0.29
CA VAL A 190 -2.26 9.67 0.00
C VAL A 190 -1.75 10.46 -1.21
N ASP A 191 -1.51 9.78 -2.33
CA ASP A 191 -1.13 10.37 -3.62
C ASP A 191 -2.36 10.49 -4.53
N MET A 192 -3.18 9.43 -4.60
CA MET A 192 -4.30 9.32 -5.53
C MET A 192 -5.34 8.30 -5.07
N LEU A 193 -6.62 8.69 -5.09
CA LEU A 193 -7.74 7.81 -4.78
C LEU A 193 -8.88 7.90 -5.81
N PRO A 194 -9.35 6.76 -6.37
CA PRO A 194 -10.63 6.73 -7.06
C PRO A 194 -11.76 6.88 -6.04
N VAL A 195 -12.57 7.93 -6.18
CA VAL A 195 -13.69 8.19 -5.25
C VAL A 195 -14.98 7.54 -5.76
N ARG A 196 -15.21 7.65 -7.07
CA ARG A 196 -16.34 7.09 -7.81
C ARG A 196 -15.96 6.89 -9.28
N PRO A 197 -16.73 6.13 -10.07
CA PRO A 197 -16.49 6.00 -11.50
C PRO A 197 -16.36 7.37 -12.17
N GLY A 198 -15.27 7.59 -12.90
CA GLY A 198 -15.01 8.84 -13.62
C GLY A 198 -14.45 9.98 -12.77
N LEU A 199 -14.15 9.79 -11.48
CA LEU A 199 -13.54 10.84 -10.64
C LEU A 199 -12.44 10.30 -9.72
N VAL A 200 -11.27 10.92 -9.83
CA VAL A 200 -10.12 10.69 -8.96
C VAL A 200 -9.80 11.97 -8.20
N ILE A 201 -9.51 11.83 -6.91
CA ILE A 201 -8.85 12.89 -6.13
C ILE A 201 -7.36 12.59 -6.10
N TYR A 202 -6.53 13.60 -6.33
CA TYR A 202 -5.07 13.46 -6.31
C TYR A 202 -4.40 14.55 -5.46
N ASN A 203 -3.21 14.25 -4.97
CA ASN A 203 -2.39 15.18 -4.21
C ASN A 203 -1.74 16.19 -5.17
N PRO A 204 -2.07 17.50 -5.10
CA PRO A 204 -1.54 18.50 -6.01
C PRO A 204 -0.04 18.75 -5.85
N GLU A 205 0.58 18.32 -4.75
CA GLU A 205 2.02 18.46 -4.51
C GLU A 205 2.83 17.30 -5.09
N TRP A 206 2.20 16.14 -5.31
CA TRP A 206 2.84 14.91 -5.75
C TRP A 206 2.25 14.48 -7.09
N TYR A 207 2.66 15.16 -8.15
CA TYR A 207 2.04 14.98 -9.46
C TYR A 207 2.47 13.65 -10.11
N PRO A 208 1.54 12.90 -10.75
CA PRO A 208 1.87 11.68 -11.47
C PRO A 208 2.76 11.97 -12.69
N LEU A 209 3.92 11.32 -12.73
CA LEU A 209 4.91 11.42 -13.80
C LEU A 209 4.63 10.48 -14.97
N THR A 210 3.93 9.37 -14.73
CA THR A 210 3.69 8.37 -15.78
C THR A 210 2.74 8.90 -16.86
N GLU A 211 3.24 9.08 -18.08
CA GLU A 211 2.43 9.57 -19.22
C GLU A 211 1.25 8.64 -19.55
N ASN A 212 1.43 7.33 -19.40
CA ASN A 212 0.35 6.37 -19.63
C ASN A 212 -0.84 6.57 -18.66
N PHE A 213 -0.58 6.97 -17.41
CA PHE A 213 -1.64 7.32 -16.46
C PHE A 213 -2.49 8.48 -17.00
N LYS A 214 -1.85 9.59 -17.38
CA LYS A 214 -2.53 10.78 -17.92
C LYS A 214 -3.33 10.45 -19.18
N LYS A 215 -2.74 9.64 -20.07
CA LYS A 215 -3.39 9.17 -21.29
C LYS A 215 -4.64 8.36 -20.96
N LEU A 216 -4.57 7.39 -20.05
CA LEU A 216 -5.71 6.57 -19.66
C LEU A 216 -6.81 7.38 -18.99
N MET A 217 -6.47 8.30 -18.09
CA MET A 217 -7.45 9.20 -17.45
C MET A 217 -8.18 10.03 -18.51
N LYS A 218 -7.42 10.65 -19.44
CA LYS A 218 -7.98 11.47 -20.53
C LYS A 218 -8.84 10.66 -21.51
N MET A 219 -8.38 9.48 -21.93
CA MET A 219 -9.09 8.64 -22.91
C MET A 219 -10.41 8.08 -22.40
N ASN A 220 -10.58 8.01 -21.07
CA ASN A 220 -11.76 7.44 -20.43
C ASN A 220 -12.56 8.51 -19.65
N ASP A 221 -12.35 9.79 -19.97
CA ASP A 221 -13.07 10.93 -19.40
C ASP A 221 -13.08 10.97 -17.86
N TRP A 222 -11.96 10.59 -17.23
CA TRP A 222 -11.81 10.72 -15.79
C TRP A 222 -11.48 12.16 -15.39
N GLU A 223 -12.28 12.69 -14.48
CA GLU A 223 -12.04 13.97 -13.82
C GLU A 223 -10.97 13.81 -12.73
N LEU A 224 -9.92 14.64 -12.81
CA LEU A 224 -8.84 14.70 -11.81
C LEU A 224 -9.03 15.96 -10.95
N ILE A 225 -9.45 15.77 -9.70
CA ILE A 225 -9.67 16.86 -8.75
C ILE A 225 -8.49 16.97 -7.77
N PRO A 226 -7.82 18.13 -7.67
CA PRO A 226 -6.79 18.32 -6.67
C PRO A 226 -7.41 18.35 -5.27
N ALA A 227 -6.84 17.58 -4.34
CA ALA A 227 -7.26 17.59 -2.95
C ALA A 227 -6.99 18.96 -2.29
N ALA A 228 -7.84 19.32 -1.33
CA ALA A 228 -7.60 20.47 -0.48
C ALA A 228 -6.37 20.22 0.40
N LYS A 229 -5.54 21.26 0.58
CA LYS A 229 -4.33 21.15 1.43
C LYS A 229 -4.71 20.84 2.89
N PRO A 230 -3.99 19.94 3.56
CA PRO A 230 -4.22 19.67 4.97
C PRO A 230 -4.04 20.94 5.82
N THR A 231 -4.89 21.09 6.82
CA THR A 231 -4.86 22.24 7.75
C THR A 231 -4.41 21.83 9.15
N HIS A 232 -4.66 20.59 9.54
CA HIS A 232 -4.34 20.08 10.87
C HIS A 232 -2.87 19.69 11.00
N VAL A 233 -2.29 20.01 12.16
CA VAL A 233 -0.93 19.59 12.55
C VAL A 233 -1.05 18.62 13.71
N TYR A 234 -0.66 17.37 13.49
CA TYR A 234 -0.74 16.33 14.51
C TYR A 234 0.38 16.51 15.55
N LYS A 235 0.01 16.55 16.84
CA LYS A 235 0.95 16.63 17.97
C LYS A 235 1.34 15.24 18.48
N ASN A 236 1.79 14.35 17.58
CA ASN A 236 2.04 12.95 17.90
C ASN A 236 3.39 12.77 18.63
N LYS A 237 3.41 11.97 19.71
CA LYS A 237 4.64 11.60 20.44
C LYS A 237 5.42 10.46 19.77
N VAL A 238 4.77 9.71 18.89
CA VAL A 238 5.31 8.58 18.11
C VAL A 238 4.81 8.73 16.68
N TYR A 239 5.66 8.52 15.68
CA TYR A 239 5.29 8.66 14.28
C TYR A 239 5.66 7.42 13.48
N LEU A 240 4.75 6.99 12.61
CA LEU A 240 5.02 6.04 11.52
C LEU A 240 5.27 6.78 10.20
N ILE A 241 4.59 7.93 10.05
CA ILE A 241 4.62 8.79 8.86
C ILE A 241 5.40 10.04 9.27
N ALA A 242 6.49 10.31 8.56
CA ALA A 242 7.58 11.21 8.98
C ALA A 242 7.21 12.70 8.91
N GLU A 243 6.30 13.19 9.74
CA GLU A 243 5.96 14.61 9.79
C GLU A 243 5.62 15.09 11.20
N TYR A 244 6.63 15.10 12.08
CA TYR A 244 6.50 15.75 13.38
C TYR A 244 6.28 17.25 13.19
N GLY A 245 5.15 17.76 13.67
CA GLY A 245 4.85 19.19 13.64
C GLY A 245 4.51 19.76 12.25
N ARG A 246 4.16 18.93 11.27
CA ARG A 246 3.73 19.37 9.94
C ARG A 246 2.32 18.90 9.59
N LYS A 247 1.78 19.47 8.51
CA LYS A 247 0.49 19.14 7.94
C LYS A 247 0.65 17.91 7.04
N SER A 248 -0.05 16.83 7.37
CA SER A 248 0.10 15.55 6.68
C SER A 248 -1.00 15.31 5.67
N TRP A 249 -0.61 14.82 4.49
CA TRP A 249 -1.53 14.38 3.43
C TRP A 249 -2.31 13.11 3.78
N ILE A 250 -2.14 12.54 4.97
CA ILE A 250 -3.04 11.48 5.50
C ILE A 250 -4.51 11.93 5.52
N SER A 251 -4.80 13.23 5.52
CA SER A 251 -6.15 13.77 5.35
C SER A 251 -6.83 13.36 4.04
N MET A 252 -6.06 12.94 3.03
CA MET A 252 -6.60 12.38 1.78
C MET A 252 -6.99 10.92 1.91
N ASN A 253 -6.44 10.18 2.88
CA ASN A 253 -6.70 8.74 3.06
C ASN A 253 -8.11 8.52 3.61
N THR A 254 -9.05 8.61 2.69
CA THR A 254 -10.49 8.62 2.93
C THR A 254 -11.10 7.32 2.43
N LEU A 255 -12.29 6.98 2.93
CA LEU A 255 -12.98 5.75 2.55
C LEU A 255 -14.27 6.07 1.80
N SER A 256 -14.34 5.73 0.52
CA SER A 256 -15.59 5.79 -0.24
C SER A 256 -16.55 4.72 0.25
N LEU A 257 -17.76 5.12 0.65
CA LEU A 257 -18.86 4.24 1.06
C LEU A 257 -19.88 4.02 -0.08
N GLY A 258 -19.61 4.60 -1.24
CA GLY A 258 -20.45 4.55 -2.42
C GLY A 258 -20.23 5.77 -3.32
N PRO A 259 -20.86 5.82 -4.51
CA PRO A 259 -20.60 6.88 -5.50
C PRO A 259 -20.86 8.32 -5.01
N ASN A 260 -21.67 8.47 -3.97
CA ASN A 260 -22.13 9.76 -3.44
C ASN A 260 -21.80 9.95 -1.95
N THR A 261 -20.95 9.10 -1.35
CA THR A 261 -20.63 9.20 0.07
C THR A 261 -19.19 8.81 0.34
N ILE A 262 -18.48 9.69 1.04
CA ILE A 262 -17.10 9.50 1.46
C ILE A 262 -16.98 9.73 2.97
N CYS A 263 -16.23 8.88 3.65
CA CYS A 263 -15.84 9.06 5.04
C CYS A 263 -14.50 9.78 5.07
N VAL A 264 -14.47 10.95 5.71
CA VAL A 264 -13.32 11.85 5.86
C VAL A 264 -12.93 12.05 7.32
#